data_AF-A0A7M3YKC0-F1
#
_entry.id   AF-A0A7M3YKC0-F1
#
_cell.length_a   1.000
_cell.length_b   1.000
_cell.length_c   1.000
_cell.angle_alpha   90.00
_cell.angle_beta   90.00
_cell.angle_gamma   90.00
#
_symmetry.space_group_name_H-M   'P 1'
#
loop_
_entity.id
_entity.type
_entity.pdbx_description
1 polymer ?
#
loop_
_entity_poly.entity_id
_entity_poly.type
_entity_poly.pdbx_seq_one_letter_code
_entity_poly.pdbx_strand_id
1 'polypeptide(L)'
;MGIIELDAYVLFLSGNDRYTFLDGLSTNKVEQSCSTVLTTTSAKIVDVVDVIEVGENIAIVGYGPYKTNVLNHLQPRILQQDVALRDISAINNVYLSTDPVDQADGLTISKSFLGWIVVT
;
A
#
# COMPACT_ATOMS: atom_id res chain seq x y z
N MET A 1 17.46 17.09 -8.37
CA MET A 1 16.74 16.28 -7.38
C MET A 1 16.51 14.90 -8.00
N GLY A 2 16.56 13.84 -7.21
CA GLY A 2 16.76 12.47 -7.72
C GLY A 2 15.62 11.54 -7.37
N ILE A 3 15.54 10.46 -8.15
CA ILE A 3 14.73 9.28 -7.84
C ILE A 3 15.57 8.39 -6.93
N ILE A 4 14.99 7.94 -5.83
CA ILE A 4 15.64 7.01 -4.90
C ILE A 4 14.84 5.72 -4.81
N GLU A 5 15.52 4.59 -4.76
CA GLU A 5 14.90 3.29 -4.49
C GLU A 5 14.64 3.15 -2.98
N LEU A 6 13.45 2.65 -2.63
CA LEU A 6 13.02 2.46 -1.25
C LEU A 6 13.14 0.99 -0.84
N ASP A 7 13.53 0.74 0.41
CA ASP A 7 13.33 -0.56 1.06
C ASP A 7 11.84 -0.69 1.43
N ALA A 8 11.04 -1.14 0.48
CA ALA A 8 9.59 -1.21 0.58
C ALA A 8 9.06 -2.61 0.25
N TYR A 9 7.88 -2.93 0.77
CA TYR A 9 7.10 -4.07 0.32
C TYR A 9 5.91 -3.62 -0.51
N VAL A 10 5.39 -4.54 -1.34
CA VAL A 10 4.19 -4.32 -2.14
C VAL A 10 3.25 -5.50 -1.93
N LEU A 11 2.09 -5.23 -1.32
CA LEU A 11 0.99 -6.20 -1.21
C LEU A 11 -0.12 -5.84 -2.19
N PHE A 12 -0.65 -6.84 -2.86
CA PHE A 12 -1.75 -6.69 -3.79
C PHE A 12 -3.05 -7.17 -3.15
N LEU A 13 -4.01 -6.28 -3.05
CA LEU A 13 -5.33 -6.50 -2.47
C LEU A 13 -6.38 -6.50 -3.58
N SER A 14 -7.14 -7.59 -3.65
CA SER A 14 -8.20 -7.81 -4.63
C SER A 14 -9.49 -8.22 -3.94
N GLY A 15 -10.63 -8.08 -4.61
CA GLY A 15 -11.96 -8.43 -4.08
C GLY A 15 -12.87 -7.21 -3.90
N ASN A 16 -14.16 -7.46 -3.70
CA ASN A 16 -15.19 -6.40 -3.63
C ASN A 16 -15.10 -5.58 -2.34
N ASP A 17 -14.64 -6.19 -1.24
CA ASP A 17 -14.60 -5.54 0.08
C ASP A 17 -13.26 -4.82 0.35
N ARG A 18 -12.38 -4.70 -0.65
CA ARG A 18 -10.99 -4.19 -0.51
C ARG A 18 -10.88 -2.82 0.18
N TYR A 19 -11.79 -1.88 -0.13
CA TYR A 19 -11.79 -0.55 0.48
C TYR A 19 -12.27 -0.63 1.92
N THR A 20 -13.43 -1.25 2.16
CA THR A 20 -14.00 -1.42 3.51
C THR A 20 -13.05 -2.18 4.44
N PHE A 21 -12.31 -3.16 3.92
CA PHE A 21 -11.28 -3.89 4.66
C PHE A 21 -10.16 -2.98 5.15
N LEU A 22 -9.59 -2.13 4.28
CA LEU A 22 -8.52 -1.21 4.68
C LEU A 22 -9.03 -0.04 5.52
N ASP A 23 -10.21 0.48 5.20
CA ASP A 23 -10.88 1.55 5.95
C ASP A 23 -11.06 1.15 7.42
N GLY A 24 -11.52 -0.09 7.67
CA GLY A 24 -11.72 -0.61 9.02
C GLY A 24 -10.43 -0.86 9.82
N LEU A 25 -9.25 -0.81 9.19
CA LEU A 25 -7.95 -1.12 9.81
C LEU A 25 -6.97 0.05 9.79
N SER A 26 -7.38 1.18 9.21
CA SER A 26 -6.52 2.34 9.04
C SER A 26 -7.10 3.59 9.70
N THR A 27 -6.31 4.65 9.79
CA THR A 27 -6.72 5.91 10.43
C THR A 27 -7.36 6.92 9.47
N ASN A 28 -7.23 6.71 8.16
CA ASN A 28 -7.84 7.56 7.14
C ASN A 28 -9.00 6.84 6.46
N LYS A 29 -9.91 7.62 5.88
CA LYS A 29 -10.98 7.10 5.05
C LYS A 29 -10.39 6.57 3.73
N VAL A 30 -10.47 5.26 3.49
CA VAL A 30 -9.85 4.62 2.31
C VAL A 30 -10.91 4.37 1.24
N GLU A 31 -11.10 5.34 0.34
CA GLU A 31 -12.02 5.24 -0.81
C GLU A 31 -11.32 5.42 -2.17
N GLN A 32 -10.06 5.83 -2.13
CA GLN A 32 -9.22 6.10 -3.29
C GLN A 32 -7.75 6.01 -2.85
N SER A 33 -6.82 6.23 -3.79
CA SER A 33 -5.40 6.30 -3.49
C SER A 33 -5.09 7.33 -2.39
N CYS A 34 -4.44 6.92 -1.31
CA CYS A 34 -4.11 7.78 -0.18
C CYS A 34 -2.98 7.20 0.69
N SER A 35 -2.29 8.05 1.45
CA SER A 35 -1.42 7.62 2.54
C SER A 35 -2.24 7.41 3.82
N THR A 36 -2.05 6.30 4.52
CA THR A 36 -2.76 5.99 5.77
C THR A 36 -1.85 5.26 6.76
N VAL A 37 -2.31 5.11 8.00
CA VAL A 37 -1.61 4.41 9.06
C VAL A 37 -2.42 3.19 9.49
N LEU A 38 -1.80 2.01 9.46
CA LEU A 38 -2.40 0.79 10.00
C LEU A 38 -2.16 0.75 11.51
N THR A 39 -3.20 0.45 12.28
CA THR A 39 -3.10 0.45 13.75
C THR A 39 -3.67 -0.79 14.39
N THR A 40 -3.11 -1.18 15.53
CA THR A 40 -3.70 -2.21 16.39
C THR A 40 -4.97 -1.70 17.06
N THR A 41 -5.74 -2.61 17.68
CA THR A 41 -6.90 -2.24 18.52
C THR A 41 -6.54 -1.37 19.73
N SER A 42 -5.26 -1.31 20.11
CA SER A 42 -4.72 -0.42 21.14
C SER A 42 -4.10 0.86 20.58
N ALA A 43 -4.41 1.22 19.32
CA ALA A 43 -3.92 2.40 18.61
C ALA A 43 -2.39 2.48 18.48
N LYS A 44 -1.71 1.33 18.46
CA LYS A 44 -0.27 1.27 18.14
C LYS A 44 -0.09 1.19 16.63
N ILE A 45 0.85 1.96 16.11
CA ILE A 45 1.20 1.94 14.69
C ILE A 45 1.79 0.57 14.35
N VAL A 46 1.22 -0.05 13.33
CA VAL A 46 1.76 -1.25 12.69
C VAL A 46 2.70 -0.83 11.57
N ASP A 47 2.23 0.06 10.69
CA ASP A 47 2.99 0.67 9.61
C ASP A 47 2.28 1.92 9.05
N VAL A 48 3.04 2.79 8.37
CA VAL A 48 2.51 3.87 7.52
C VAL A 48 2.58 3.39 6.08
N VAL A 49 1.45 3.37 5.38
CA VAL A 49 1.33 2.76 4.06
C VAL A 49 0.71 3.72 3.05
N ASP A 50 1.14 3.60 1.81
CA ASP A 50 0.49 4.19 0.66
C ASP A 50 -0.44 3.15 0.02
N VAL A 51 -1.73 3.48 0.00
CA VAL A 51 -2.78 2.75 -0.71
C VAL A 51 -2.85 3.34 -2.12
N ILE A 52 -2.64 2.51 -3.14
CA ILE A 52 -2.56 2.94 -4.53
C ILE A 52 -3.54 2.11 -5.37
N GLU A 53 -4.41 2.77 -6.12
CA GLU A 53 -5.35 2.10 -7.02
C GLU A 53 -4.64 1.60 -8.27
N VAL A 54 -4.86 0.32 -8.58
CA VAL A 54 -4.29 -0.36 -9.75
C VAL A 54 -5.41 -1.09 -10.47
N GLY A 55 -6.02 -0.41 -11.44
CA GLY A 55 -7.23 -0.90 -12.12
C GLY A 55 -8.37 -1.07 -11.11
N GLU A 56 -8.88 -2.30 -11.00
CA GLU A 56 -9.92 -2.66 -10.02
C GLU A 56 -9.35 -3.20 -8.70
N ASN A 57 -8.05 -3.05 -8.45
CA ASN A 57 -7.39 -3.59 -7.26
C ASN A 57 -6.61 -2.49 -6.54
N ILE A 58 -6.02 -2.84 -5.41
CA ILE A 58 -5.23 -1.93 -4.59
C ILE A 58 -3.83 -2.53 -4.40
N ALA A 59 -2.81 -1.71 -4.62
CA ALA A 59 -1.46 -1.96 -4.13
C ALA A 59 -1.27 -1.25 -2.79
N ILE A 60 -0.73 -1.95 -1.80
CA ILE A 60 -0.35 -1.43 -0.49
C ILE A 60 1.16 -1.40 -0.46
N VAL A 61 1.72 -0.20 -0.36
CA VAL A 61 3.16 0.04 -0.31
C VAL A 61 3.52 0.52 1.09
N GLY A 62 4.47 -0.13 1.74
CA GLY A 62 4.93 0.27 3.07
C GLY A 62 6.40 -0.06 3.28
N TYR A 63 6.90 0.14 4.50
CA TYR A 63 8.33 0.00 4.79
C TYR A 63 8.73 -1.48 4.94
N GLY A 64 9.74 -1.92 4.18
CA GLY A 64 10.16 -3.31 4.03
C GLY A 64 10.27 -4.09 5.36
N PRO A 65 10.98 -3.57 6.37
CA PRO A 65 11.13 -4.21 7.68
C PRO A 65 9.82 -4.45 8.45
N TYR A 66 8.72 -3.77 8.11
CA TYR A 66 7.41 -3.96 8.73
C TYR A 66 6.47 -4.91 7.96
N LYS A 67 6.89 -5.45 6.81
CA LYS A 67 6.07 -6.38 6.01
C LYS A 67 5.45 -7.51 6.82
N THR A 68 6.25 -8.19 7.64
CA THR A 68 5.80 -9.31 8.48
C THR A 68 4.74 -8.86 9.49
N ASN A 69 4.92 -7.69 10.10
CA ASN A 69 3.98 -7.13 11.05
C ASN A 69 2.64 -6.83 10.37
N VAL A 70 2.69 -6.27 9.16
CA VAL A 70 1.51 -5.95 8.35
C VAL A 70 0.80 -7.22 7.89
N LEU A 71 1.51 -8.24 7.42
CA LEU A 71 0.89 -9.53 7.05
C LEU A 71 0.19 -10.18 8.25
N ASN A 72 0.86 -10.23 9.41
CA ASN A 72 0.28 -10.76 10.65
C ASN A 72 -0.92 -9.92 11.14
N HIS A 73 -0.95 -8.64 10.78
CA HIS A 73 -2.08 -7.76 11.08
C HIS A 73 -3.25 -7.99 10.10
N LEU A 74 -3.01 -8.03 8.80
CA LEU A 74 -4.07 -8.09 7.78
C LEU A 74 -4.65 -9.50 7.63
N GLN A 75 -3.81 -10.54 7.54
CA GLN A 75 -4.26 -11.89 7.15
C GLN A 75 -5.37 -12.47 8.05
N PRO A 76 -5.30 -12.40 9.39
CA PRO A 76 -6.35 -12.95 10.24
C PRO A 76 -7.70 -12.24 10.09
N ARG A 77 -7.70 -11.01 9.57
CA ARG A 77 -8.89 -10.14 9.48
C ARG A 77 -9.62 -10.27 8.14
N ILE A 78 -9.07 -11.04 7.20
CA ILE A 78 -9.70 -11.33 5.90
C ILE A 78 -10.90 -12.28 6.06
N LEU A 79 -10.96 -13.05 7.16
CA LEU A 79 -12.02 -14.02 7.41
C LEU A 79 -13.42 -13.39 7.22
N GLN A 80 -14.21 -14.01 6.33
CA GLN A 80 -15.58 -13.60 5.98
C GLN A 80 -15.73 -12.33 5.12
N GLN A 81 -14.64 -11.78 4.59
CA GLN A 81 -14.66 -10.68 3.62
C GLN A 81 -14.26 -11.19 2.24
N ASP A 82 -14.84 -10.64 1.18
CA ASP A 82 -14.43 -10.91 -0.20
C ASP A 82 -13.16 -10.12 -0.54
N VAL A 83 -12.04 -10.61 0.02
CA VAL A 83 -10.72 -10.01 -0.13
C VAL A 83 -9.64 -11.10 -0.25
N ALA A 84 -8.70 -10.90 -1.16
CA ALA A 84 -7.48 -11.70 -1.26
C ALA A 84 -6.24 -10.79 -1.25
N LEU A 85 -5.28 -11.15 -0.39
CA LEU A 85 -4.01 -10.46 -0.19
C LEU A 85 -2.86 -11.31 -0.75
N ARG A 86 -2.06 -10.74 -1.65
CA ARG A 86 -0.89 -11.40 -2.25
C ARG A 86 0.37 -10.55 -2.03
N ASP A 87 1.47 -11.17 -1.65
CA ASP A 87 2.77 -10.49 -1.61
C ASP A 87 3.38 -10.51 -3.02
N ILE A 88 3.58 -9.32 -3.61
CA ILE A 88 4.20 -9.14 -4.93
C ILE A 88 5.52 -8.36 -4.83
N SER A 89 6.08 -8.22 -3.62
CA SER A 89 7.30 -7.44 -3.38
C SER A 89 8.51 -7.99 -4.13
N ALA A 90 8.57 -9.31 -4.38
CA ALA A 90 9.72 -9.94 -5.04
C ALA A 90 9.81 -9.64 -6.55
N ILE A 91 8.74 -9.11 -7.14
CA ILE A 91 8.65 -8.82 -8.58
C ILE A 91 8.38 -7.34 -8.87
N ASN A 92 8.37 -6.49 -7.83
CA ASN A 92 8.20 -5.06 -7.98
C ASN A 92 9.30 -4.31 -7.22
N ASN A 93 9.73 -3.19 -7.78
CA ASN A 93 10.57 -2.22 -7.08
C ASN A 93 9.77 -0.94 -6.79
N VAL A 94 10.13 -0.26 -5.70
CA VAL A 94 9.47 0.98 -5.29
C VAL A 94 10.48 2.11 -5.26
N TYR A 95 10.13 3.21 -5.91
CA TYR A 95 10.94 4.42 -5.96
C TYR A 95 10.18 5.62 -5.43
N LEU A 96 10.92 6.59 -4.89
CA LEU A 96 10.42 7.91 -4.52
C LEU A 96 11.07 8.96 -5.42
N SER A 97 10.23 9.76 -6.08
CA SER A 97 10.66 10.97 -6.76
C SER A 97 10.14 12.20 -6.03
N THR A 98 11.01 13.18 -5.85
CA THR A 98 10.62 14.50 -5.30
C THR A 98 10.03 15.42 -6.37
N ASP A 99 10.26 15.11 -7.64
CA ASP A 99 9.71 15.81 -8.80
C ASP A 99 8.59 14.97 -9.45
N PRO A 100 7.60 15.59 -10.13
CA PRO A 100 6.58 14.86 -10.89
C PRO A 100 7.19 13.88 -11.89
N VAL A 101 6.61 12.69 -11.97
CA VAL A 101 7.03 11.64 -12.90
C VAL A 101 5.96 11.50 -13.97
N ASP A 102 6.38 11.50 -15.23
CA ASP A 102 5.47 11.31 -16.35
C ASP A 102 4.90 9.89 -16.34
N GLN A 103 3.62 9.77 -16.67
CA GLN A 103 2.97 8.48 -16.78
C GLN A 103 3.56 7.70 -17.96
N ALA A 104 3.97 6.46 -17.69
CA ALA A 104 4.50 5.56 -18.72
C ALA A 104 3.93 4.15 -18.52
N ASP A 105 3.86 3.38 -19.61
CA ASP A 105 3.35 2.02 -19.59
C ASP A 105 4.17 1.13 -18.65
N GLY A 106 3.48 0.36 -17.82
CA GLY A 106 4.09 -0.51 -16.82
C GLY A 106 4.45 0.19 -15.50
N LEU A 107 4.26 1.51 -15.38
CA LEU A 107 4.47 2.23 -14.13
C LEU A 107 3.15 2.45 -13.39
N THR A 108 3.14 2.14 -12.10
CA THR A 108 2.10 2.63 -11.18
C THR A 108 2.66 3.83 -10.44
N ILE A 109 2.06 5.01 -10.66
CA ILE A 109 2.52 6.27 -10.06
C ILE A 109 1.42 6.81 -9.15
N SER A 110 1.77 7.14 -7.91
CA SER A 110 0.85 7.77 -6.95
C SER A 110 1.53 8.92 -6.23
N LYS A 111 0.77 9.99 -5.99
CA LYS A 111 1.24 11.12 -5.19
C LYS A 111 0.98 10.80 -3.71
N SER A 112 2.05 10.66 -2.93
CA SER A 112 2.00 10.52 -1.48
C SER A 112 2.38 11.82 -0.78
N PHE A 113 2.38 11.79 0.56
CA PHE A 113 2.90 12.90 1.36
C PHE A 113 4.41 13.13 1.15
N LEU A 114 5.18 12.07 0.88
CA LEU A 114 6.64 12.12 0.75
C LEU A 114 7.11 12.55 -0.65
N GLY A 115 6.24 12.49 -1.65
CA GLY A 115 6.56 12.77 -3.04
C GLY A 115 5.75 11.89 -3.98
N TRP A 116 6.35 11.47 -5.07
CA TRP A 116 5.74 10.56 -6.05
C TRP A 116 6.30 9.16 -5.84
N ILE A 117 5.42 8.25 -5.43
CA ILE A 117 5.72 6.83 -5.34
C ILE A 117 5.57 6.23 -6.74
N VAL A 118 6.60 5.54 -7.19
CA VAL A 118 6.62 4.83 -8.46
C VAL A 118 6.86 3.35 -8.18
N VAL A 119 5.96 2.49 -8.64
CA VAL A 119 6.08 1.04 -8.56
C VAL A 119 6.26 0.48 -9.96
N THR A 120 7.29 -0.35 -10.15
CA THR A 120 7.68 -0.97 -11.44
C THR A 120 7.72 -2.48 -11.33
#